data_AF-A0A420DIG8-F1
#
_entry.id   AF-A0A420DIG8-F1
#
_cell.length_a   1.000
_cell.length_b   1.000
_cell.length_c   1.000
_cell.angle_alpha   90.00
_cell.angle_beta   90.00
_cell.angle_gamma   90.00
#
_symmetry.space_group_name_H-M   'P 1'
#
loop_
_entity.id
_entity.type
_entity.pdbx_description
1 polymer ?
#
loop_
_entity_poly.entity_id
_entity_poly.type
_entity_poly.pdbx_seq_one_letter_code
_entity_poly.pdbx_strand_id
1 'polypeptide(L)'
;MKSRLALLLAMALNACTPTTGGDVSRLMTINETTLPPLKVFNSGQHVSPVRSNNDLALDFIELSFRLESGRELPVLTRFEGPITVKVIGNQPASLQHDLTRLIARLRTESRINISQISSGPANITINAVPRKDIRSVLPQAACFVAPNVTNMAEYRKARKTRLANWSQLRSREKLAIFLPNDVSPQEVRDCLHEELAQSLGPLNDLYRLPDSVFNDDNVHTVLTGFDTMILRAYYSPRLHNGMTRGQVAATLPHILREINPGGENVPSVFATRTPIQWKRAVETALGPAANQRDREAAAAEALRIARAIGWQDQRRAFAHYAMGRVLQRGDPITAQQHYAQAKIFYGQTPGTQLHQAYVATQLAAHAVSQGQGELALQLVAPHVEIARSSENAALLSTLLLLRAEALDLVNRPAEAQAVRLDSLGWARYGFGSDWAVRAKLREIASLNPLKG
;
A
#
# COMPACT_ATOMS: atom_id res chain seq x y z
N MET A 1 -37.99 -59.71 12.94
CA MET A 1 -36.94 -59.35 13.93
C MET A 1 -35.58 -59.78 13.42
N LYS A 2 -34.69 -58.83 13.07
CA LYS A 2 -33.20 -58.90 13.12
C LYS A 2 -32.56 -57.78 12.27
N SER A 3 -31.71 -56.99 12.92
CA SER A 3 -30.37 -56.50 12.50
C SER A 3 -30.04 -56.12 11.04
N ARG A 4 -29.44 -54.91 10.93
CA ARG A 4 -28.12 -54.59 10.30
C ARG A 4 -27.90 -54.68 8.76
N LEU A 5 -27.45 -53.51 8.24
CA LEU A 5 -26.17 -53.27 7.54
C LEU A 5 -26.01 -53.65 6.04
N ALA A 6 -25.08 -52.92 5.38
CA ALA A 6 -24.46 -53.08 4.05
C ALA A 6 -25.34 -52.65 2.84
N LEU A 7 -24.96 -51.72 1.94
CA LEU A 7 -23.68 -51.26 1.34
C LEU A 7 -23.26 -52.05 0.07
N LEU A 8 -22.93 -51.30 -0.98
CA LEU A 8 -22.41 -51.70 -2.32
C LEU A 8 -23.44 -52.36 -3.26
N LEU A 9 -23.75 -51.87 -4.48
CA LEU A 9 -22.94 -51.33 -5.60
C LEU A 9 -22.33 -52.42 -6.52
N ALA A 10 -22.97 -52.66 -7.67
CA ALA A 10 -22.32 -52.93 -8.96
C ALA A 10 -23.35 -53.01 -10.12
N MET A 11 -23.07 -52.25 -11.19
CA MET A 11 -23.19 -52.58 -12.63
C MET A 11 -24.45 -53.27 -13.22
N ALA A 12 -24.81 -53.08 -14.49
CA ALA A 12 -24.57 -52.05 -15.50
C ALA A 12 -25.37 -52.46 -16.75
N LEU A 13 -25.84 -51.53 -17.58
CA LEU A 13 -26.12 -51.79 -18.99
C LEU A 13 -25.98 -50.50 -19.81
N ASN A 14 -25.04 -50.48 -20.74
CA ASN A 14 -24.80 -49.38 -21.67
C ASN A 14 -25.67 -49.52 -22.93
N ALA A 15 -26.13 -48.41 -23.50
CA ALA A 15 -26.58 -48.33 -24.89
C ALA A 15 -26.38 -46.92 -25.47
N CYS A 16 -26.00 -46.85 -26.74
CA CYS A 16 -25.57 -45.65 -27.48
C CYS A 16 -26.12 -45.76 -28.92
N THR A 17 -26.41 -44.71 -29.70
CA THR A 17 -26.30 -43.24 -29.53
C THR A 17 -27.24 -42.59 -30.57
N PRO A 18 -27.72 -41.33 -30.42
CA PRO A 18 -27.00 -40.25 -31.12
C PRO A 18 -27.04 -38.83 -30.50
N THR A 19 -26.07 -38.06 -30.99
CA THR A 19 -25.64 -36.67 -30.77
C THR A 19 -26.66 -35.56 -31.04
N THR A 20 -26.59 -34.43 -30.29
CA THR A 20 -26.14 -33.07 -30.74
C THR A 20 -26.71 -31.95 -29.86
N GLY A 21 -26.03 -30.79 -29.85
CA GLY A 21 -26.58 -29.51 -29.36
C GLY A 21 -26.22 -29.19 -27.92
N GLY A 22 -25.44 -28.12 -27.72
CA GLY A 22 -25.14 -27.62 -26.37
C GLY A 22 -26.29 -26.80 -25.81
N ASP A 23 -26.28 -26.60 -24.50
CA ASP A 23 -26.97 -25.46 -23.90
C ASP A 23 -25.98 -24.67 -23.04
N VAL A 24 -25.96 -23.37 -23.29
CA VAL A 24 -25.02 -22.41 -22.70
C VAL A 24 -25.24 -22.34 -21.19
N SER A 25 -24.15 -22.33 -20.42
CA SER A 25 -24.20 -22.13 -18.97
C SER A 25 -24.98 -20.84 -18.68
N ARG A 26 -26.12 -20.98 -17.98
CA ARG A 26 -27.07 -19.89 -17.73
C ARG A 26 -26.34 -18.61 -17.32
N LEU A 27 -26.49 -17.59 -18.16
CA LEU A 27 -26.22 -16.20 -17.78
C LEU A 27 -27.03 -15.90 -16.52
N MET A 28 -26.36 -15.91 -15.36
CA MET A 28 -26.88 -15.24 -14.19
C MET A 28 -26.82 -13.74 -14.50
N THR A 29 -27.95 -13.20 -14.97
CA THR A 29 -28.21 -11.76 -14.92
C THR A 29 -28.18 -11.38 -13.45
N ILE A 30 -27.02 -10.94 -12.97
CA ILE A 30 -26.90 -10.32 -11.65
C ILE A 30 -27.71 -9.03 -11.76
N ASN A 31 -28.90 -9.03 -11.16
CA ASN A 31 -29.67 -7.82 -10.95
C ASN A 31 -28.75 -6.75 -10.35
N GLU A 32 -28.87 -5.50 -10.80
CA GLU A 32 -28.00 -4.38 -10.36
C GLU A 32 -28.02 -4.14 -8.83
N THR A 33 -28.90 -4.82 -8.10
CA THR A 33 -29.11 -4.72 -6.66
C THR A 33 -28.07 -5.46 -5.81
N THR A 34 -27.42 -6.54 -6.27
CA THR A 34 -26.47 -7.31 -5.44
C THR A 34 -25.03 -7.27 -5.97
N LEU A 35 -24.12 -6.65 -5.20
CA LEU A 35 -22.68 -6.71 -5.49
C LEU A 35 -22.14 -8.12 -5.17
N PRO A 36 -21.16 -8.64 -5.93
CA PRO A 36 -20.53 -9.93 -5.65
C PRO A 36 -19.80 -9.93 -4.28
N PRO A 37 -19.47 -11.12 -3.74
CA PRO A 37 -18.68 -11.22 -2.51
C PRO A 37 -17.35 -10.46 -2.63
N LEU A 38 -16.91 -9.90 -1.50
CA LEU A 38 -15.61 -9.26 -1.39
C LEU A 38 -14.50 -10.28 -1.66
N LYS A 39 -13.49 -9.88 -2.44
CA LYS A 39 -12.26 -10.65 -2.67
C LYS A 39 -11.20 -10.28 -1.65
N VAL A 40 -10.31 -11.22 -1.34
CA VAL A 40 -9.11 -11.00 -0.51
C VAL A 40 -7.88 -11.51 -1.26
N PHE A 41 -6.70 -11.01 -0.90
CA PHE A 41 -5.43 -11.56 -1.38
C PHE A 41 -5.04 -12.79 -0.54
N ASN A 42 -4.67 -13.88 -1.22
CA ASN A 42 -4.31 -15.15 -0.60
C ASN A 42 -2.80 -15.40 -0.66
N SER A 43 -2.13 -14.97 -1.72
CA SER A 43 -0.69 -15.09 -1.91
C SER A 43 -0.13 -13.86 -2.64
N GLY A 44 1.08 -13.48 -2.27
CA GLY A 44 1.88 -12.44 -2.92
C GLY A 44 3.35 -12.80 -2.74
N GLN A 45 4.09 -12.95 -3.84
CA GLN A 45 5.55 -13.10 -3.80
C GLN A 45 6.18 -11.76 -4.13
N HIS A 46 6.59 -11.03 -3.10
CA HIS A 46 7.38 -9.82 -3.27
C HIS A 46 8.85 -10.20 -3.40
N VAL A 47 9.34 -10.31 -4.65
CA VAL A 47 10.76 -10.53 -4.91
C VAL A 47 11.53 -9.27 -4.51
N SER A 48 12.48 -9.40 -3.57
CA SER A 48 13.41 -8.31 -3.25
C SER A 48 14.36 -8.08 -4.43
N PRO A 49 14.38 -6.90 -5.08
CA PRO A 49 15.44 -6.59 -6.03
C PRO A 49 16.78 -6.50 -5.28
N VAL A 50 17.86 -7.00 -5.91
CA VAL A 50 19.20 -6.88 -5.34
C VAL A 50 19.62 -5.41 -5.39
N ARG A 51 19.72 -4.78 -4.22
CA ARG A 51 20.15 -3.39 -4.04
C ARG A 51 21.59 -3.30 -3.57
N SER A 52 22.24 -2.16 -3.81
CA SER A 52 23.57 -1.88 -3.27
C SER A 52 23.57 -1.90 -1.75
N ASN A 53 24.53 -2.60 -1.13
CA ASN A 53 24.63 -2.67 0.33
C ASN A 53 24.96 -1.31 0.96
N ASN A 54 25.63 -0.39 0.25
CA ASN A 54 25.84 0.96 0.77
C ASN A 54 24.54 1.79 0.77
N ASP A 55 23.73 1.72 -0.29
CA ASP A 55 22.45 2.42 -0.34
C ASP A 55 21.51 1.88 0.74
N LEU A 56 21.40 0.54 0.89
CA LEU A 56 20.64 -0.08 1.98
C LEU A 56 21.11 0.37 3.38
N ALA A 57 22.43 0.52 3.59
CA ALA A 57 22.95 0.99 4.87
C ALA A 57 22.62 2.48 5.13
N LEU A 58 22.66 3.32 4.10
CA LEU A 58 22.26 4.73 4.19
C LEU A 58 20.75 4.87 4.43
N ASP A 59 19.94 4.08 3.73
CA ASP A 59 18.48 4.00 3.89
C ASP A 59 18.13 3.57 5.31
N PHE A 60 18.72 2.47 5.79
CA PHE A 60 18.55 1.99 7.16
C PHE A 60 18.78 3.10 8.19
N ILE A 61 19.89 3.85 8.06
CA ILE A 61 20.25 4.91 9.00
C ILE A 61 19.25 6.09 8.92
N GLU A 62 18.84 6.51 7.72
CA GLU A 62 17.87 7.60 7.54
C GLU A 62 16.46 7.24 8.04
N LEU A 63 16.05 5.98 7.90
CA LEU A 63 14.76 5.45 8.39
C LEU A 63 14.78 5.24 9.92
N SER A 64 15.93 4.88 10.51
CA SER A 64 16.01 4.41 11.90
C SER A 64 16.47 5.44 12.93
N PHE A 65 17.22 6.47 12.51
CA PHE A 65 17.83 7.46 13.42
C PHE A 65 17.21 8.86 13.32
N ARG A 66 16.04 8.98 12.69
CA ARG A 66 15.26 10.22 12.60
C ARG A 66 13.77 9.90 12.68
N LEU A 67 12.97 10.93 12.97
CA LEU A 67 11.51 10.96 12.82
C LEU A 67 11.14 11.80 11.59
N GLU A 68 9.94 11.61 11.02
CA GLU A 68 9.42 12.42 9.90
C GLU A 68 9.58 13.94 10.13
N SER A 69 9.37 14.38 11.38
CA SER A 69 9.54 15.77 11.85
C SER A 69 10.96 16.35 11.69
N GLY A 70 11.93 15.54 11.25
CA GLY A 70 13.35 15.88 11.17
C GLY A 70 14.10 15.70 12.49
N ARG A 71 13.42 15.36 13.59
CA ARG A 71 14.02 15.13 14.91
C ARG A 71 14.89 13.87 14.88
N GLU A 72 16.16 13.99 15.26
CA GLU A 72 17.05 12.84 15.40
C GLU A 72 16.67 11.95 16.61
N LEU A 73 16.93 10.65 16.46
CA LEU A 73 16.85 9.65 17.53
C LEU A 73 18.29 9.33 17.95
N PRO A 74 18.66 9.43 19.24
CA PRO A 74 20.06 9.32 19.66
C PRO A 74 20.61 7.89 19.62
N VAL A 75 19.73 6.89 19.77
CA VAL A 75 20.07 5.48 19.86
C VAL A 75 19.04 4.61 19.14
N LEU A 76 19.47 3.43 18.69
CA LEU A 76 18.59 2.37 18.22
C LEU A 76 17.70 1.89 19.37
N THR A 77 16.41 1.69 19.08
CA THR A 77 15.47 1.05 19.99
C THR A 77 14.71 -0.04 19.26
N ARG A 78 14.63 -1.24 19.85
CA ARG A 78 13.96 -2.43 19.31
C ARG A 78 13.30 -3.21 20.43
N PHE A 79 12.44 -4.15 20.06
CA PHE A 79 12.06 -5.23 20.98
C PHE A 79 13.22 -6.23 21.08
N GLU A 80 13.48 -6.72 22.28
CA GLU A 80 14.43 -7.80 22.57
C GLU A 80 13.66 -9.00 23.13
N GLY A 81 13.87 -10.18 22.56
CA GLY A 81 13.08 -11.39 22.83
C GLY A 81 11.87 -11.58 21.88
N PRO A 82 10.99 -12.56 22.18
CA PRO A 82 9.77 -12.81 21.41
C PRO A 82 8.76 -11.65 21.52
N ILE A 83 8.15 -11.27 20.40
CA ILE A 83 7.22 -10.14 20.29
C ILE A 83 5.80 -10.67 20.24
N THR A 84 4.94 -10.16 21.10
CA THR A 84 3.51 -10.52 21.14
C THR A 84 2.63 -9.39 20.63
N VAL A 85 1.68 -9.72 19.76
CA VAL A 85 0.67 -8.82 19.18
C VAL A 85 -0.71 -9.22 19.66
N LYS A 86 -1.53 -8.24 20.05
CA LYS A 86 -2.95 -8.45 20.41
C LYS A 86 -3.82 -7.41 19.72
N VAL A 87 -5.02 -7.80 19.31
CA VAL A 87 -6.04 -6.89 18.75
C VAL A 87 -7.15 -6.67 19.77
N ILE A 88 -7.57 -5.42 19.95
CA ILE A 88 -8.70 -5.02 20.80
C ILE A 88 -9.61 -4.02 20.08
N GLY A 89 -10.83 -3.84 20.58
CA GLY A 89 -11.85 -2.98 19.97
C GLY A 89 -12.75 -3.73 18.98
N ASN A 90 -13.58 -3.00 18.25
CA ASN A 90 -14.47 -3.58 17.23
C ASN A 90 -13.68 -3.77 15.93
N GLN A 91 -13.49 -5.02 15.50
CA GLN A 91 -12.55 -5.39 14.45
C GLN A 91 -13.24 -5.50 13.09
N PRO A 92 -12.71 -4.86 12.02
CA PRO A 92 -13.15 -5.10 10.66
C PRO A 92 -12.99 -6.58 10.25
N ALA A 93 -13.92 -7.09 9.44
CA ALA A 93 -13.98 -8.52 9.10
C ALA A 93 -12.71 -9.07 8.41
N SER A 94 -11.96 -8.25 7.67
CA SER A 94 -10.71 -8.65 7.03
C SER A 94 -9.49 -8.62 7.96
N LEU A 95 -9.54 -7.87 9.08
CA LEU A 95 -8.36 -7.53 9.88
C LEU A 95 -7.60 -8.76 10.39
N GLN A 96 -8.30 -9.82 10.78
CA GLN A 96 -7.65 -11.05 11.27
C GLN A 96 -6.97 -11.86 10.16
N HIS A 97 -7.54 -11.89 8.95
CA HIS A 97 -6.90 -12.51 7.79
C HIS A 97 -5.62 -11.76 7.40
N ASP A 98 -5.73 -10.44 7.28
CA ASP A 98 -4.62 -9.57 6.88
C ASP A 98 -3.49 -9.56 7.93
N LEU A 99 -3.82 -9.51 9.22
CA LEU A 99 -2.83 -9.64 10.32
C LEU A 99 -2.15 -11.00 10.35
N THR A 100 -2.89 -12.09 10.14
CA THR A 100 -2.31 -13.45 10.10
C THR A 100 -1.30 -13.57 8.95
N ARG A 101 -1.63 -13.02 7.77
CA ARG A 101 -0.70 -12.99 6.62
C ARG A 101 0.53 -12.13 6.92
N LEU A 102 0.36 -10.94 7.48
CA LEU A 102 1.48 -10.04 7.80
C LEU A 102 2.43 -10.66 8.86
N ILE A 103 1.90 -11.24 9.94
CA ILE A 103 2.72 -11.95 10.95
C ILE A 103 3.47 -13.14 10.33
N ALA A 104 2.84 -13.88 9.42
CA ALA A 104 3.51 -14.96 8.70
C ALA A 104 4.68 -14.43 7.84
N ARG A 105 4.48 -13.34 7.08
CA ARG A 105 5.53 -12.70 6.27
C ARG A 105 6.69 -12.16 7.11
N LEU A 106 6.40 -11.48 8.22
CA LEU A 106 7.43 -10.97 9.15
C LEU A 106 8.29 -12.10 9.76
N ARG A 107 7.69 -13.28 9.99
CA ARG A 107 8.41 -14.50 10.41
C ARG A 107 9.27 -15.10 9.30
N THR A 108 8.75 -15.24 8.08
CA THR A 108 9.43 -15.96 7.00
C THR A 108 10.47 -15.10 6.27
N GLU A 109 10.11 -13.88 5.91
CA GLU A 109 10.94 -12.95 5.13
C GLU A 109 11.92 -12.20 6.04
N SER A 110 11.42 -11.60 7.13
CA SER A 110 12.22 -10.78 8.04
C SER A 110 12.85 -11.54 9.21
N ARG A 111 12.49 -12.81 9.41
CA ARG A 111 12.97 -13.67 10.52
C ARG A 111 12.71 -13.11 11.92
N ILE A 112 11.63 -12.32 12.07
CA ILE A 112 11.25 -11.73 13.34
C ILE A 112 10.45 -12.76 14.15
N ASN A 113 10.84 -12.99 15.41
CA ASN A 113 10.08 -13.82 16.34
C ASN A 113 8.86 -13.04 16.87
N ILE A 114 7.81 -12.95 16.06
CA ILE A 114 6.55 -12.26 16.37
C ILE A 114 5.38 -13.26 16.40
N SER A 115 4.45 -13.15 17.34
CA SER A 115 3.25 -14.00 17.43
C SER A 115 2.02 -13.18 17.80
N GLN A 116 0.83 -13.65 17.40
CA GLN A 116 -0.43 -13.11 17.90
C GLN A 116 -0.88 -13.89 19.14
N ILE A 117 -1.42 -13.19 20.14
CA ILE A 117 -2.01 -13.76 21.34
C ILE A 117 -3.45 -13.24 21.53
N SER A 118 -4.32 -14.09 22.10
CA SER A 118 -5.73 -13.79 22.35
C SER A 118 -6.01 -13.22 23.75
N SER A 119 -5.14 -13.47 24.72
CA SER A 119 -5.29 -13.06 26.12
C SER A 119 -3.94 -12.63 26.73
N GLY A 120 -3.97 -11.98 27.89
CA GLY A 120 -2.77 -11.49 28.59
C GLY A 120 -2.24 -10.13 28.09
N PRO A 121 -1.14 -9.63 28.69
CA PRO A 121 -0.41 -8.45 28.21
C PRO A 121 0.33 -8.78 26.91
N ALA A 122 0.44 -7.79 26.01
CA ALA A 122 1.11 -7.92 24.72
C ALA A 122 2.13 -6.78 24.53
N ASN A 123 3.20 -7.04 23.78
CA ASN A 123 4.19 -6.03 23.41
C ASN A 123 3.60 -4.96 22.48
N ILE A 124 2.73 -5.37 21.55
CA ILE A 124 2.03 -4.49 20.61
C ILE A 124 0.53 -4.72 20.76
N THR A 125 -0.22 -3.66 21.04
CA THR A 125 -1.69 -3.71 21.09
C THR A 125 -2.31 -2.89 19.95
N ILE A 126 -2.89 -3.59 18.97
CA ILE A 126 -3.65 -3.00 17.88
C ILE A 126 -5.05 -2.64 18.39
N ASN A 127 -5.38 -1.36 18.33
CA ASN A 127 -6.65 -0.78 18.75
C ASN A 127 -7.49 -0.48 17.51
N ALA A 128 -8.52 -1.28 17.24
CA ALA A 128 -9.49 -1.02 16.19
C ALA A 128 -10.57 -0.04 16.71
N VAL A 129 -10.49 1.22 16.27
CA VAL A 129 -11.26 2.36 16.79
C VAL A 129 -11.90 3.19 15.66
N PRO A 130 -12.98 3.95 15.90
CA PRO A 130 -13.54 4.83 14.87
C PRO A 130 -12.53 5.92 14.44
N ARG A 131 -12.50 6.29 13.15
CA ARG A 131 -11.60 7.32 12.60
C ARG A 131 -11.74 8.68 13.30
N LYS A 132 -12.94 9.00 13.77
CA LYS A 132 -13.20 10.22 14.57
C LYS A 132 -12.38 10.25 15.89
N ASP A 133 -12.11 9.10 16.50
CA ASP A 133 -11.38 9.03 17.77
C ASP A 133 -9.88 9.24 17.54
N ILE A 134 -9.34 8.76 16.41
CA ILE A 134 -7.98 9.06 15.94
C ILE A 134 -7.86 10.57 15.66
N ARG A 135 -8.77 11.13 14.85
CA ARG A 135 -8.77 12.57 14.52
C ARG A 135 -8.96 13.49 15.73
N SER A 136 -9.60 13.01 16.81
CA SER A 136 -9.73 13.76 18.07
C SER A 136 -8.38 14.01 18.79
N VAL A 137 -7.36 13.19 18.50
CA VAL A 137 -6.02 13.33 19.09
C VAL A 137 -4.97 13.76 18.06
N LEU A 138 -5.06 13.29 16.82
CA LEU A 138 -4.16 13.63 15.71
C LEU A 138 -5.02 13.92 14.45
N PRO A 139 -5.43 15.18 14.20
CA PRO A 139 -6.43 15.50 13.16
C PRO A 139 -6.07 15.08 11.73
N GLN A 140 -4.78 15.03 11.40
CA GLN A 140 -4.28 14.67 10.06
C GLN A 140 -3.96 13.18 9.90
N ALA A 141 -3.97 12.41 11.00
CA ALA A 141 -3.63 10.98 10.97
C ALA A 141 -4.78 10.12 10.42
N ALA A 142 -4.45 9.13 9.60
CA ALA A 142 -5.35 8.03 9.26
C ALA A 142 -5.29 6.94 10.35
N CYS A 143 -4.07 6.59 10.73
CA CYS A 143 -3.64 5.68 11.78
C CYS A 143 -2.43 6.31 12.52
N PHE A 144 -2.02 5.74 13.66
CA PHE A 144 -0.73 6.08 14.29
C PHE A 144 -0.26 5.01 15.29
N VAL A 145 1.05 4.92 15.48
CA VAL A 145 1.73 4.17 16.54
C VAL A 145 2.14 5.10 17.70
N ALA A 146 2.01 4.62 18.94
CA ALA A 146 2.45 5.33 20.13
C ALA A 146 3.22 4.42 21.13
N PRO A 147 4.35 4.89 21.69
CA PRO A 147 5.12 4.11 22.65
C PRO A 147 4.57 4.23 24.08
N ASN A 148 4.88 3.22 24.89
CA ASN A 148 4.62 3.12 26.34
C ASN A 148 3.13 3.15 26.75
N VAL A 149 2.21 2.91 25.82
CA VAL A 149 0.76 2.87 26.03
C VAL A 149 0.13 1.62 25.42
N THR A 150 -1.02 1.21 25.95
CA THR A 150 -1.78 0.02 25.50
C THR A 150 -3.03 0.39 24.70
N ASN A 151 -3.64 1.54 25.00
CA ASN A 151 -4.95 1.94 24.51
C ASN A 151 -5.12 3.47 24.44
N MET A 152 -6.22 3.93 23.85
CA MET A 152 -6.49 5.35 23.59
C MET A 152 -6.64 6.18 24.87
N ALA A 153 -7.12 5.59 25.97
CA ALA A 153 -7.24 6.29 27.25
C ALA A 153 -5.87 6.54 27.90
N GLU A 154 -4.95 5.56 27.82
CA GLU A 154 -3.54 5.74 28.18
C GLU A 154 -2.87 6.79 27.28
N TYR A 155 -3.05 6.70 25.96
CA TYR A 155 -2.46 7.65 25.01
C TYR A 155 -2.92 9.10 25.27
N ARG A 156 -4.22 9.34 25.50
CA ARG A 156 -4.74 10.67 25.82
C ARG A 156 -4.08 11.29 27.06
N LYS A 157 -3.68 10.48 28.05
CA LYS A 157 -2.92 10.92 29.24
C LYS A 157 -1.43 11.12 28.93
N ALA A 158 -0.82 10.20 28.18
CA ALA A 158 0.63 10.18 27.94
C ALA A 158 1.12 11.14 26.83
N ARG A 159 0.28 11.49 25.85
CA ARG A 159 0.66 12.19 24.60
C ARG A 159 1.35 13.56 24.74
N LYS A 160 1.25 14.21 25.90
CA LYS A 160 1.95 15.49 26.22
C LYS A 160 3.10 15.32 27.21
N THR A 161 3.55 14.09 27.45
CA THR A 161 4.58 13.74 28.44
C THR A 161 5.78 13.07 27.77
N ARG A 162 6.86 12.85 28.53
CA ARG A 162 8.04 12.11 28.04
C ARG A 162 7.73 10.63 27.72
N LEU A 163 6.67 10.05 28.28
CA LEU A 163 6.32 8.64 28.07
C LEU A 163 6.00 8.31 26.61
N ALA A 164 5.27 9.19 25.92
CA ALA A 164 4.90 9.01 24.52
C ALA A 164 5.95 9.58 23.52
N ASN A 165 7.15 9.94 23.98
CA ASN A 165 8.17 10.60 23.16
C ASN A 165 9.23 9.61 22.66
N TRP A 166 9.20 9.30 21.37
CA TRP A 166 10.14 8.42 20.68
C TRP A 166 11.61 8.76 20.91
N SER A 167 12.02 10.04 20.91
CA SER A 167 13.42 10.44 21.14
C SER A 167 13.91 10.16 22.58
N GLN A 168 12.99 9.93 23.52
CA GLN A 168 13.32 9.57 24.91
C GLN A 168 13.31 8.05 25.15
N LEU A 169 12.90 7.25 24.17
CA LEU A 169 12.84 5.81 24.27
C LEU A 169 14.26 5.20 24.32
N ARG A 170 14.41 4.04 24.99
CA ARG A 170 15.68 3.32 25.15
C ARG A 170 15.57 1.83 24.83
N SER A 171 14.40 1.24 25.10
CA SER A 171 13.96 -0.11 24.74
C SER A 171 12.54 -0.02 24.16
N ARG A 172 12.13 -0.99 23.33
CA ARG A 172 10.70 -1.18 23.02
C ARG A 172 10.17 -2.34 23.84
N GLU A 173 9.15 -2.06 24.64
CA GLU A 173 8.55 -3.05 25.55
C GLU A 173 7.03 -3.12 25.35
N LYS A 174 6.38 -1.96 25.24
CA LYS A 174 4.93 -1.79 25.09
C LYS A 174 4.60 -0.68 24.10
N LEU A 175 3.84 -0.99 23.06
CA LEU A 175 3.35 -0.04 22.05
C LEU A 175 1.87 -0.27 21.75
N ALA A 176 1.19 0.79 21.32
CA ALA A 176 -0.16 0.72 20.76
C ALA A 176 -0.16 1.23 19.33
N ILE A 177 -0.87 0.50 18.47
CA ILE A 177 -1.22 0.92 17.11
C ILE A 177 -2.71 1.31 17.13
N PHE A 178 -3.09 2.40 16.50
CA PHE A 178 -4.49 2.84 16.39
C PHE A 178 -4.95 2.79 14.93
N LEU A 179 -5.82 1.83 14.62
CA LEU A 179 -6.36 1.62 13.28
C LEU A 179 -7.83 2.08 13.20
N PRO A 180 -8.22 2.79 12.13
CA PRO A 180 -9.64 3.07 11.86
C PRO A 180 -10.40 1.77 11.60
N ASN A 181 -11.62 1.62 12.14
CA ASN A 181 -12.48 0.46 11.92
C ASN A 181 -13.73 0.73 11.06
N ASP A 182 -13.85 1.96 10.57
CA ASP A 182 -14.95 2.53 9.79
C ASP A 182 -14.50 2.98 8.38
N VAL A 183 -13.46 2.32 7.84
CA VAL A 183 -12.87 2.58 6.51
C VAL A 183 -12.80 1.31 5.64
N SER A 184 -12.21 1.39 4.44
CA SER A 184 -12.13 0.22 3.55
C SER A 184 -11.18 -0.87 4.09
N PRO A 185 -11.43 -2.17 3.79
CA PRO A 185 -10.53 -3.27 4.11
C PRO A 185 -9.08 -3.02 3.69
N GLN A 186 -8.88 -2.40 2.52
CA GLN A 186 -7.57 -1.94 2.08
C GLN A 186 -7.00 -0.86 3.01
N GLU A 187 -7.70 0.25 3.29
CA GLU A 187 -7.20 1.31 4.18
C GLU A 187 -6.85 0.79 5.60
N VAL A 188 -7.58 -0.21 6.11
CA VAL A 188 -7.25 -0.94 7.35
C VAL A 188 -5.93 -1.71 7.24
N ARG A 189 -5.76 -2.49 6.16
CA ARG A 189 -4.56 -3.30 5.93
C ARG A 189 -3.33 -2.40 5.67
N ASP A 190 -3.48 -1.36 4.88
CA ASP A 190 -2.38 -0.48 4.48
C ASP A 190 -1.76 0.17 5.73
N CYS A 191 -2.60 0.76 6.60
CA CYS A 191 -2.22 1.18 7.95
C CYS A 191 -1.63 0.03 8.80
N LEU A 192 -2.20 -1.17 8.75
CA LEU A 192 -1.67 -2.30 9.53
C LEU A 192 -0.24 -2.68 9.13
N HIS A 193 0.11 -2.63 7.84
CA HIS A 193 1.45 -2.94 7.36
C HIS A 193 2.46 -1.87 7.80
N GLU A 194 2.14 -0.59 7.61
CA GLU A 194 2.97 0.54 7.98
C GLU A 194 3.20 0.60 9.51
N GLU A 195 2.12 0.68 10.29
CA GLU A 195 2.17 0.90 11.74
C GLU A 195 2.81 -0.27 12.50
N LEU A 196 2.64 -1.51 12.01
CA LEU A 196 3.31 -2.67 12.60
C LEU A 196 4.80 -2.68 12.27
N ALA A 197 5.18 -2.31 11.05
CA ALA A 197 6.59 -2.18 10.68
C ALA A 197 7.28 -1.03 11.44
N GLN A 198 6.60 0.12 11.58
CA GLN A 198 7.07 1.22 12.40
C GLN A 198 7.17 0.85 13.89
N SER A 199 6.19 0.09 14.42
CA SER A 199 6.24 -0.45 15.80
C SER A 199 7.47 -1.33 16.03
N LEU A 200 7.87 -2.13 15.03
CA LEU A 200 9.03 -3.01 15.10
C LEU A 200 10.36 -2.27 14.96
N GLY A 201 10.45 -1.31 14.04
CA GLY A 201 11.72 -0.65 13.73
C GLY A 201 11.58 0.79 13.22
N PRO A 202 11.79 1.09 11.94
CA PRO A 202 12.05 2.46 11.50
C PRO A 202 10.87 3.42 11.68
N LEU A 203 11.13 4.72 11.88
CA LEU A 203 10.14 5.72 12.34
C LEU A 203 10.16 7.02 11.52
N ASN A 204 10.65 6.95 10.28
CA ASN A 204 10.72 8.09 9.38
C ASN A 204 10.57 7.63 7.94
N ASP A 205 9.78 8.37 7.18
CA ASP A 205 9.49 8.05 5.79
C ASP A 205 10.30 8.90 4.81
N LEU A 206 10.54 8.32 3.64
CA LEU A 206 11.51 8.80 2.65
C LEU A 206 10.93 8.65 1.23
N TYR A 207 10.40 9.76 0.68
CA TYR A 207 10.10 9.94 -0.75
C TYR A 207 11.17 9.45 -1.76
N ARG A 208 12.41 9.17 -1.33
CA ARG A 208 13.46 8.61 -2.19
C ARG A 208 13.43 7.07 -2.32
N LEU A 209 12.47 6.38 -1.70
CA LEU A 209 12.31 4.92 -1.71
C LEU A 209 11.12 4.49 -2.58
N PRO A 210 11.31 4.21 -3.90
CA PRO A 210 10.19 3.97 -4.82
C PRO A 210 9.39 2.69 -4.55
N ASP A 211 9.89 1.77 -3.75
CA ASP A 211 9.38 0.41 -3.54
C ASP A 211 9.27 0.08 -2.05
N SER A 212 8.73 0.99 -1.24
CA SER A 212 8.69 0.88 0.23
C SER A 212 7.37 1.42 0.77
N VAL A 213 6.83 0.81 1.83
CA VAL A 213 5.75 1.44 2.62
C VAL A 213 6.26 2.68 3.37
N PHE A 214 7.57 2.77 3.65
CA PHE A 214 8.20 3.93 4.29
C PHE A 214 8.43 5.09 3.30
N ASN A 215 7.47 5.34 2.42
CA ASN A 215 7.49 6.41 1.44
C ASN A 215 6.18 7.20 1.54
N ASP A 216 6.32 8.48 1.89
CA ASP A 216 5.24 9.46 2.06
C ASP A 216 4.33 9.64 0.80
N ASP A 217 4.66 9.05 -0.36
CA ASP A 217 3.79 9.03 -1.54
C ASP A 217 2.58 8.08 -1.45
N ASN A 218 2.58 7.16 -0.47
CA ASN A 218 1.52 6.19 -0.20
C ASN A 218 1.13 5.30 -1.40
N VAL A 219 2.05 5.05 -2.34
CA VAL A 219 1.81 4.19 -3.50
C VAL A 219 1.89 2.70 -3.15
N HIS A 220 2.82 2.32 -2.26
CA HIS A 220 2.99 0.96 -1.78
C HIS A 220 2.16 0.70 -0.53
N THR A 221 1.21 -0.24 -0.65
CA THR A 221 0.16 -0.51 0.33
C THR A 221 0.40 -1.76 1.19
N VAL A 222 1.49 -2.50 0.90
CA VAL A 222 1.93 -3.70 1.63
C VAL A 222 3.45 -3.74 1.65
N LEU A 223 4.02 -4.33 2.71
CA LEU A 223 5.47 -4.49 2.87
C LEU A 223 6.08 -5.14 1.63
N THR A 224 7.07 -4.47 1.06
CA THR A 224 7.81 -4.95 -0.11
C THR A 224 9.01 -5.80 0.31
N GLY A 225 9.75 -6.31 -0.68
CA GLY A 225 11.03 -6.96 -0.43
C GLY A 225 12.14 -6.03 0.08
N PHE A 226 12.01 -4.70 -0.09
CA PHE A 226 12.90 -3.73 0.55
C PHE A 226 12.55 -3.59 2.04
N ASP A 227 11.26 -3.43 2.37
CA ASP A 227 10.82 -3.25 3.75
C ASP A 227 11.19 -4.46 4.62
N THR A 228 10.97 -5.67 4.10
CA THR A 228 11.31 -6.90 4.83
C THR A 228 12.81 -7.13 4.94
N MET A 229 13.62 -6.60 4.02
CA MET A 229 15.10 -6.57 4.12
C MET A 229 15.57 -5.59 5.20
N ILE A 230 15.02 -4.37 5.25
CA ILE A 230 15.33 -3.39 6.30
C ILE A 230 14.96 -3.94 7.67
N LEU A 231 13.76 -4.52 7.82
CA LEU A 231 13.33 -5.15 9.08
C LEU A 231 14.21 -6.35 9.46
N ARG A 232 14.66 -7.16 8.50
CA ARG A 232 15.62 -8.26 8.74
C ARG A 232 16.98 -7.75 9.23
N ALA A 233 17.49 -6.67 8.65
CA ALA A 233 18.71 -6.02 9.12
C ALA A 233 18.52 -5.46 10.55
N TYR A 234 17.37 -4.81 10.80
CA TYR A 234 17.01 -4.19 12.09
C TYR A 234 16.98 -5.22 13.22
N TYR A 235 16.53 -6.43 12.89
CA TYR A 235 16.42 -7.53 13.84
C TYR A 235 17.67 -8.42 13.97
N SER A 236 18.75 -8.14 13.23
CA SER A 236 20.03 -8.86 13.34
C SER A 236 20.50 -8.97 14.80
N PRO A 237 21.05 -10.13 15.24
CA PRO A 237 21.64 -10.27 16.58
C PRO A 237 22.83 -9.33 16.86
N ARG A 238 23.41 -8.72 15.80
CA ARG A 238 24.50 -7.75 15.91
C ARG A 238 24.04 -6.35 16.33
N LEU A 239 22.74 -6.06 16.32
CA LEU A 239 22.17 -4.77 16.71
C LEU A 239 21.35 -4.91 18.00
N HIS A 240 21.58 -4.06 18.99
CA HIS A 240 20.85 -4.08 20.27
C HIS A 240 20.41 -2.68 20.69
N ASN A 241 19.54 -2.60 21.69
CA ASN A 241 19.11 -1.35 22.30
C ASN A 241 20.32 -0.49 22.75
N GLY A 242 20.22 0.82 22.57
CA GLY A 242 21.25 1.77 23.01
C GLY A 242 22.42 2.00 22.04
N MET A 243 22.54 1.23 20.95
CA MET A 243 23.55 1.51 19.92
C MET A 243 23.35 2.89 19.27
N THR A 244 24.40 3.70 19.19
CA THR A 244 24.39 5.00 18.50
C THR A 244 24.36 4.83 16.97
N ARG A 245 23.99 5.91 16.26
CA ARG A 245 24.02 5.97 14.78
C ARG A 245 25.34 5.47 14.19
N GLY A 246 26.48 5.86 14.79
CA GLY A 246 27.81 5.47 14.34
C GLY A 246 28.11 3.98 14.52
N GLN A 247 27.73 3.41 15.66
CA GLN A 247 27.91 1.97 15.95
C GLN A 247 27.07 1.10 15.01
N VAL A 248 25.81 1.49 14.75
CA VAL A 248 24.96 0.78 13.79
C VAL A 248 25.53 0.90 12.37
N ALA A 249 25.93 2.11 11.94
CA ALA A 249 26.53 2.33 10.63
C ALA A 249 27.79 1.49 10.39
N ALA A 250 28.65 1.34 11.40
CA ALA A 250 29.82 0.46 11.32
C ALA A 250 29.47 -1.04 11.29
N THR A 251 28.31 -1.44 11.81
CA THR A 251 27.88 -2.84 11.91
C THR A 251 27.12 -3.30 10.66
N LEU A 252 26.37 -2.40 10.00
CA LEU A 252 25.52 -2.71 8.84
C LEU A 252 26.24 -3.44 7.68
N PRO A 253 27.48 -3.11 7.26
CA PRO A 253 28.16 -3.82 6.18
C PRO A 253 28.27 -5.34 6.42
N HIS A 254 28.54 -5.75 7.66
CA HIS A 254 28.62 -7.17 8.02
C HIS A 254 27.26 -7.87 7.96
N ILE A 255 26.19 -7.17 8.37
CA ILE A 255 24.81 -7.69 8.32
C ILE A 255 24.37 -7.83 6.86
N LEU A 256 24.59 -6.80 6.05
CA LEU A 256 24.11 -6.74 4.67
C LEU A 256 24.85 -7.72 3.74
N ARG A 257 26.13 -8.01 3.98
CA ARG A 257 26.84 -9.13 3.32
C ARG A 257 26.16 -10.48 3.57
N GLU A 258 25.68 -10.73 4.78
CA GLU A 258 25.03 -12.00 5.16
C GLU A 258 23.62 -12.13 4.55
N ILE A 259 22.83 -11.06 4.58
CA ILE A 259 21.41 -11.12 4.17
C ILE A 259 21.14 -10.70 2.72
N ASN A 260 22.08 -9.97 2.10
CA ASN A 260 22.04 -9.50 0.71
C ASN A 260 23.45 -9.58 0.05
N PRO A 261 24.01 -10.79 -0.13
CA PRO A 261 25.37 -10.96 -0.68
C PRO A 261 25.51 -10.43 -2.11
N GLY A 262 24.44 -10.49 -2.92
CA GLY A 262 24.44 -9.92 -4.27
C GLY A 262 24.65 -8.39 -4.27
N GLY A 263 24.24 -7.71 -3.20
CA GLY A 263 24.34 -6.26 -3.05
C GLY A 263 25.75 -5.70 -2.86
N GLU A 264 26.75 -6.56 -2.65
CA GLU A 264 28.16 -6.14 -2.67
C GLU A 264 28.64 -5.79 -4.08
N ASN A 265 28.03 -6.39 -5.11
CA ASN A 265 28.40 -6.21 -6.51
C ASN A 265 27.52 -5.19 -7.25
N VAL A 266 26.55 -4.56 -6.56
CA VAL A 266 25.66 -3.55 -7.14
C VAL A 266 26.21 -2.14 -6.85
N PRO A 267 26.53 -1.34 -7.87
CA PRO A 267 26.97 0.05 -7.70
C PRO A 267 25.96 0.88 -6.92
N SER A 268 26.45 1.77 -6.06
CA SER A 268 25.63 2.61 -5.20
C SER A 268 25.18 3.87 -5.92
N VAL A 269 23.92 4.27 -5.73
CA VAL A 269 23.31 5.45 -6.35
C VAL A 269 23.50 6.70 -5.49
N PHE A 270 23.67 6.55 -4.17
CA PHE A 270 23.86 7.66 -3.22
C PHE A 270 22.77 8.75 -3.31
N ALA A 271 21.51 8.31 -3.41
CA ALA A 271 20.37 9.20 -3.61
C ALA A 271 20.29 10.31 -2.53
N THR A 272 20.27 11.57 -2.97
CA THR A 272 20.25 12.75 -2.09
C THR A 272 19.03 12.78 -1.17
N ARG A 273 19.15 13.41 0.01
CA ARG A 273 18.00 13.64 0.90
C ARG A 273 16.94 14.53 0.22
N THR A 274 15.67 14.26 0.50
CA THR A 274 14.54 15.10 0.06
C THR A 274 14.42 16.33 0.98
N PRO A 275 14.43 17.58 0.46
CA PRO A 275 14.28 18.77 1.28
C PRO A 275 12.90 18.88 1.92
N ILE A 276 12.84 19.41 3.16
CA ILE A 276 11.58 19.65 3.89
C ILE A 276 10.64 20.60 3.13
N GLN A 277 11.20 21.58 2.40
CA GLN A 277 10.42 22.49 1.56
C GLN A 277 9.68 21.75 0.44
N TRP A 278 10.31 20.74 -0.17
CA TRP A 278 9.69 19.91 -1.19
C TRP A 278 8.59 19.01 -0.59
N LYS A 279 8.85 18.38 0.56
CA LYS A 279 7.83 17.58 1.29
C LYS A 279 6.56 18.42 1.53
N ARG A 280 6.70 19.60 2.16
CA ARG A 280 5.59 20.52 2.44
C ARG A 280 4.85 21.00 1.20
N ALA A 281 5.56 21.24 0.10
CA ALA A 281 4.97 21.67 -1.16
C ALA A 281 4.08 20.56 -1.76
N VAL A 282 4.53 19.31 -1.71
CA VAL A 282 3.77 18.13 -2.14
C VAL A 282 2.57 17.85 -1.22
N GLU A 283 2.78 17.88 0.10
CA GLU A 283 1.72 17.77 1.12
C GLU A 283 0.62 18.83 0.92
N THR A 284 1.00 20.08 0.61
CA THR A 284 0.05 21.17 0.36
C THR A 284 -0.69 20.98 -0.97
N ALA A 285 -0.01 20.54 -2.03
CA ALA A 285 -0.62 20.30 -3.34
C ALA A 285 -1.66 19.16 -3.33
N LEU A 286 -1.41 18.10 -2.58
CA LEU A 286 -2.28 16.92 -2.51
C LEU A 286 -3.22 16.92 -1.29
N GLY A 287 -2.94 17.71 -0.28
CA GLY A 287 -3.70 17.76 0.98
C GLY A 287 -5.10 18.38 0.84
N PRO A 288 -6.06 17.97 1.69
CA PRO A 288 -7.46 18.42 1.62
C PRO A 288 -7.71 19.82 2.20
N ALA A 289 -6.72 20.41 2.88
CA ALA A 289 -6.88 21.66 3.62
C ALA A 289 -6.60 22.93 2.79
N ALA A 290 -5.87 22.81 1.68
CA ALA A 290 -5.46 23.93 0.84
C ALA A 290 -6.51 24.26 -0.24
N ASN A 291 -6.71 25.55 -0.53
CA ASN A 291 -7.55 25.97 -1.65
C ASN A 291 -6.83 25.73 -2.99
N GLN A 292 -7.56 25.79 -4.10
CA GLN A 292 -7.01 25.45 -5.43
C GLN A 292 -5.77 26.29 -5.83
N ARG A 293 -5.73 27.58 -5.52
CA ARG A 293 -4.58 28.45 -5.86
C ARG A 293 -3.33 28.06 -5.07
N ASP A 294 -3.50 27.79 -3.77
CA ASP A 294 -2.39 27.34 -2.91
C ASP A 294 -1.87 25.98 -3.36
N ARG A 295 -2.75 25.08 -3.79
CA ARG A 295 -2.40 23.77 -4.33
C ARG A 295 -1.59 23.87 -5.62
N GLU A 296 -1.98 24.77 -6.53
CA GLU A 296 -1.27 25.05 -7.78
C GLU A 296 0.12 25.66 -7.53
N ALA A 297 0.20 26.67 -6.65
CA ALA A 297 1.46 27.29 -6.25
C ALA A 297 2.41 26.27 -5.58
N ALA A 298 1.89 25.41 -4.71
CA ALA A 298 2.68 24.39 -4.03
C ALA A 298 3.16 23.29 -4.99
N ALA A 299 2.31 22.84 -5.93
CA ALA A 299 2.73 21.90 -6.98
C ALA A 299 3.82 22.50 -7.89
N ALA A 300 3.72 23.79 -8.22
CA ALA A 300 4.72 24.51 -8.99
C ALA A 300 6.05 24.61 -8.23
N GLU A 301 6.00 24.87 -6.92
CA GLU A 301 7.18 24.91 -6.05
C GLU A 301 7.88 23.54 -5.93
N ALA A 302 7.11 22.46 -5.76
CA ALA A 302 7.65 21.10 -5.76
C ALA A 302 8.39 20.77 -7.07
N LEU A 303 7.83 21.19 -8.21
CA LEU A 303 8.49 21.06 -9.52
C LEU A 303 9.72 21.96 -9.66
N ARG A 304 9.68 23.20 -9.17
CA ARG A 304 10.80 24.14 -9.20
C ARG A 304 11.99 23.57 -8.42
N ILE A 305 11.75 23.08 -7.21
CA ILE A 305 12.78 22.47 -6.36
C ILE A 305 13.34 21.19 -7.04
N ALA A 306 12.49 20.29 -7.52
CA ALA A 306 12.94 19.05 -8.18
C ALA A 306 13.81 19.31 -9.42
N ARG A 307 13.48 20.35 -10.21
CA ARG A 307 14.30 20.79 -11.35
C ARG A 307 15.60 21.45 -10.91
N ALA A 308 15.57 22.32 -9.90
CA ALA A 308 16.75 23.03 -9.40
C ALA A 308 17.80 22.09 -8.77
N ILE A 309 17.38 20.99 -8.15
CA ILE A 309 18.27 19.94 -7.64
C ILE A 309 18.75 19.00 -8.77
N GLY A 310 18.11 19.04 -9.94
CA GLY A 310 18.46 18.21 -11.09
C GLY A 310 18.00 16.76 -10.98
N TRP A 311 17.00 16.46 -10.14
CA TRP A 311 16.47 15.09 -10.02
C TRP A 311 15.96 14.57 -11.36
N GLN A 312 16.25 13.29 -11.63
CA GLN A 312 15.70 12.53 -12.77
C GLN A 312 14.92 11.30 -12.28
N ASP A 313 14.71 11.18 -10.97
CA ASP A 313 14.12 10.02 -10.30
C ASP A 313 12.61 10.18 -10.02
N GLN A 314 12.03 9.22 -9.30
CA GLN A 314 10.62 9.16 -8.98
C GLN A 314 10.08 10.40 -8.25
N ARG A 315 10.93 11.19 -7.57
CA ARG A 315 10.48 12.41 -6.88
C ARG A 315 10.13 13.51 -7.87
N ARG A 316 10.88 13.63 -8.97
CA ARG A 316 10.49 14.52 -10.07
C ARG A 316 9.23 14.02 -10.77
N ALA A 317 9.11 12.70 -10.93
CA ALA A 317 7.89 12.07 -11.46
C ALA A 317 6.66 12.37 -10.57
N PHE A 318 6.80 12.27 -9.25
CA PHE A 318 5.73 12.54 -8.28
C PHE A 318 5.34 14.02 -8.25
N ALA A 319 6.30 14.95 -8.33
CA ALA A 319 6.00 16.37 -8.48
C ALA A 319 5.21 16.67 -9.78
N HIS A 320 5.53 15.99 -10.88
CA HIS A 320 4.74 16.08 -12.12
C HIS A 320 3.33 15.47 -11.95
N TYR A 321 3.21 14.29 -11.34
CA TYR A 321 1.92 13.65 -11.06
C TYR A 321 1.04 14.53 -10.13
N ALA A 322 1.63 15.13 -9.09
CA ALA A 322 0.94 16.03 -8.18
C ALA A 322 0.37 17.27 -8.91
N MET A 323 1.17 17.91 -9.77
CA MET A 323 0.68 19.00 -10.61
C MET A 323 -0.46 18.56 -11.53
N GLY A 324 -0.34 17.41 -12.18
CA GLY A 324 -1.44 16.85 -12.99
C GLY A 324 -2.73 16.66 -12.17
N ARG A 325 -2.62 16.09 -10.97
CA ARG A 325 -3.74 15.90 -10.03
C ARG A 325 -4.36 17.20 -9.51
N VAL A 326 -3.60 18.29 -9.45
CA VAL A 326 -4.10 19.62 -9.10
C VAL A 326 -4.85 20.24 -10.28
N LEU A 327 -4.26 20.22 -11.49
CA LEU A 327 -4.81 20.85 -12.68
C LEU A 327 -6.00 20.10 -13.29
N GLN A 328 -6.13 18.79 -13.04
CA GLN A 328 -7.11 17.85 -13.64
C GLN A 328 -8.54 18.39 -13.89
N ARG A 329 -9.05 19.26 -13.02
CA ARG A 329 -10.41 19.84 -13.13
C ARG A 329 -10.48 21.19 -13.83
N GLY A 330 -9.42 21.99 -13.80
CA GLY A 330 -9.38 23.36 -14.34
C GLY A 330 -8.68 23.45 -15.69
N ASP A 331 -7.59 22.70 -15.86
CA ASP A 331 -6.83 22.58 -17.10
C ASP A 331 -6.46 21.09 -17.34
N PRO A 332 -7.38 20.30 -17.93
CA PRO A 332 -7.14 18.89 -18.19
C PRO A 332 -6.04 18.69 -19.24
N ILE A 333 -5.81 19.63 -20.17
CA ILE A 333 -4.81 19.50 -21.24
C ILE A 333 -3.41 19.57 -20.63
N THR A 334 -3.13 20.59 -19.84
CA THR A 334 -1.84 20.71 -19.13
C THR A 334 -1.69 19.59 -18.09
N ALA A 335 -2.78 19.13 -17.45
CA ALA A 335 -2.72 17.95 -16.59
C ALA A 335 -2.23 16.69 -17.33
N GLN A 336 -2.71 16.42 -18.55
CA GLN A 336 -2.22 15.30 -19.36
C GLN A 336 -0.73 15.44 -19.72
N GLN A 337 -0.26 16.64 -20.06
CA GLN A 337 1.17 16.88 -20.29
C GLN A 337 2.00 16.55 -19.04
N HIS A 338 1.51 16.93 -17.85
CA HIS A 338 2.17 16.59 -16.59
C HIS A 338 2.19 15.08 -16.30
N TYR A 339 1.11 14.34 -16.57
CA TYR A 339 1.12 12.88 -16.45
C TYR A 339 2.05 12.20 -17.48
N ALA A 340 2.13 12.71 -18.71
CA ALA A 340 3.06 12.20 -19.71
C ALA A 340 4.52 12.38 -19.25
N GLN A 341 4.85 13.54 -18.66
CA GLN A 341 6.17 13.76 -18.04
C GLN A 341 6.42 12.84 -16.84
N ALA A 342 5.42 12.64 -15.97
CA ALA A 342 5.53 11.69 -14.85
C ALA A 342 5.81 10.26 -15.35
N LYS A 343 5.10 9.82 -16.40
CA LYS A 343 5.31 8.51 -17.06
C LYS A 343 6.74 8.34 -17.57
N ILE A 344 7.37 9.38 -18.12
CA ILE A 344 8.76 9.34 -18.59
C ILE A 344 9.72 9.11 -17.42
N PHE A 345 9.65 9.93 -16.37
CA PHE A 345 10.56 9.81 -15.22
C PHE A 345 10.38 8.49 -14.45
N TYR A 346 9.14 8.04 -14.23
CA TYR A 346 8.91 6.71 -13.66
C TYR A 346 9.42 5.60 -14.60
N GLY A 347 9.16 5.68 -15.91
CA GLY A 347 9.65 4.71 -16.90
C GLY A 347 11.18 4.54 -16.91
N GLN A 348 11.92 5.59 -16.51
CA GLN A 348 13.37 5.59 -16.38
C GLN A 348 13.88 5.20 -14.97
N THR A 349 13.00 5.12 -13.97
CA THR A 349 13.36 4.86 -12.56
C THR A 349 13.00 3.43 -12.14
N PRO A 350 13.99 2.57 -11.82
CA PRO A 350 13.73 1.22 -11.30
C PRO A 350 12.84 1.21 -10.05
N GLY A 351 11.99 0.19 -9.91
CA GLY A 351 11.11 0.00 -8.75
C GLY A 351 9.78 0.78 -8.78
N THR A 352 9.55 1.61 -9.81
CA THR A 352 8.35 2.48 -9.89
C THR A 352 7.19 1.90 -10.71
N GLN A 353 7.17 0.59 -10.95
CA GLN A 353 6.16 -0.07 -11.79
C GLN A 353 4.73 0.23 -11.29
N LEU A 354 4.54 0.32 -9.97
CA LEU A 354 3.25 0.64 -9.35
C LEU A 354 2.86 2.13 -9.54
N HIS A 355 3.83 3.06 -9.46
CA HIS A 355 3.60 4.47 -9.79
C HIS A 355 3.18 4.66 -11.24
N GLN A 356 3.78 3.91 -12.18
CA GLN A 356 3.39 3.93 -13.59
C GLN A 356 1.93 3.47 -13.76
N ALA A 357 1.48 2.48 -12.98
CA ALA A 357 0.08 2.05 -12.97
C ALA A 357 -0.86 3.16 -12.48
N TYR A 358 -0.49 3.92 -11.45
CA TYR A 358 -1.26 5.10 -11.02
C TYR A 358 -1.34 6.17 -12.12
N VAL A 359 -0.23 6.50 -12.79
CA VAL A 359 -0.22 7.46 -13.91
C VAL A 359 -1.07 6.94 -15.08
N ALA A 360 -1.01 5.65 -15.39
CA ALA A 360 -1.80 5.02 -16.43
C ALA A 360 -3.32 5.16 -16.19
N THR A 361 -3.80 5.14 -14.94
CA THR A 361 -5.22 5.41 -14.67
C THR A 361 -5.67 6.79 -15.13
N GLN A 362 -4.82 7.82 -14.99
CA GLN A 362 -5.16 9.21 -15.35
C GLN A 362 -5.14 9.41 -16.87
N LEU A 363 -4.14 8.83 -17.54
CA LEU A 363 -4.03 8.85 -19.00
C LEU A 363 -5.17 8.05 -19.66
N ALA A 364 -5.50 6.87 -19.13
CA ALA A 364 -6.57 6.03 -19.65
C ALA A 364 -7.95 6.60 -19.38
N ALA A 365 -8.19 7.21 -18.21
CA ALA A 365 -9.43 7.93 -17.93
C ALA A 365 -9.68 9.06 -18.94
N HIS A 366 -8.63 9.80 -19.29
CA HIS A 366 -8.73 10.80 -20.35
C HIS A 366 -8.98 10.17 -21.73
N ALA A 367 -8.25 9.13 -22.11
CA ALA A 367 -8.48 8.41 -23.37
C ALA A 367 -9.93 7.89 -23.51
N VAL A 368 -10.51 7.31 -22.46
CA VAL A 368 -11.94 6.91 -22.42
C VAL A 368 -12.85 8.13 -22.65
N SER A 369 -12.58 9.26 -21.98
CA SER A 369 -13.37 10.51 -22.17
C SER A 369 -13.25 11.15 -23.55
N GLN A 370 -12.25 10.74 -24.36
CA GLN A 370 -12.10 11.15 -25.76
C GLN A 370 -12.62 10.09 -26.74
N GLY A 371 -13.28 9.02 -26.26
CA GLY A 371 -13.73 7.89 -27.07
C GLY A 371 -12.61 6.98 -27.59
N GLN A 372 -11.36 7.17 -27.13
CA GLN A 372 -10.16 6.48 -27.61
C GLN A 372 -9.97 5.13 -26.91
N GLY A 373 -10.93 4.22 -27.13
CA GLY A 373 -10.98 2.90 -26.47
C GLY A 373 -9.70 2.08 -26.64
N GLU A 374 -9.17 1.96 -27.86
CA GLU A 374 -7.92 1.23 -28.12
C GLU A 374 -6.72 1.79 -27.36
N LEU A 375 -6.58 3.12 -27.28
CA LEU A 375 -5.51 3.75 -26.51
C LEU A 375 -5.68 3.47 -25.01
N ALA A 376 -6.91 3.54 -24.49
CA ALA A 376 -7.19 3.21 -23.10
C ALA A 376 -6.86 1.73 -22.77
N LEU A 377 -7.15 0.79 -23.67
CA LEU A 377 -6.75 -0.62 -23.52
C LEU A 377 -5.22 -0.78 -23.49
N GLN A 378 -4.51 -0.15 -24.41
CA GLN A 378 -3.03 -0.17 -24.45
C GLN A 378 -2.40 0.44 -23.19
N LEU A 379 -2.98 1.52 -22.67
CA LEU A 379 -2.52 2.18 -21.45
C LEU A 379 -2.76 1.34 -20.20
N VAL A 380 -3.89 0.61 -20.10
CA VAL A 380 -4.25 -0.15 -18.89
C VAL A 380 -3.61 -1.54 -18.85
N ALA A 381 -3.52 -2.24 -19.99
CA ALA A 381 -3.20 -3.67 -20.02
C ALA A 381 -1.90 -4.08 -19.29
N PRO A 382 -0.76 -3.35 -19.41
CA PRO A 382 0.47 -3.71 -18.71
C PRO A 382 0.38 -3.66 -17.17
N HIS A 383 -0.56 -2.88 -16.64
CA HIS A 383 -0.59 -2.50 -15.22
C HIS A 383 -1.55 -3.32 -14.36
N VAL A 384 -2.45 -4.11 -14.97
CA VAL A 384 -3.41 -4.95 -14.23
C VAL A 384 -2.68 -5.94 -13.31
N GLU A 385 -1.66 -6.63 -13.80
CA GLU A 385 -0.93 -7.61 -13.00
C GLU A 385 0.06 -6.95 -12.02
N ILE A 386 0.55 -5.75 -12.32
CA ILE A 386 1.35 -4.95 -11.38
C ILE A 386 0.49 -4.57 -10.15
N ALA A 387 -0.74 -4.10 -10.37
CA ALA A 387 -1.65 -3.78 -9.28
C ALA A 387 -2.08 -5.03 -8.47
N ARG A 388 -2.24 -6.18 -9.13
CA ARG A 388 -2.56 -7.46 -8.47
C ARG A 388 -1.41 -7.96 -7.60
N SER A 389 -0.20 -8.05 -8.15
CA SER A 389 1.00 -8.52 -7.45
C SER A 389 1.47 -7.57 -6.35
N SER A 390 1.15 -6.28 -6.44
CA SER A 390 1.34 -5.29 -5.37
C SER A 390 0.20 -5.27 -4.34
N GLU A 391 -0.75 -6.21 -4.43
CA GLU A 391 -1.94 -6.32 -3.60
C GLU A 391 -2.81 -5.04 -3.46
N ASN A 392 -2.82 -4.16 -4.46
CA ASN A 392 -3.53 -2.88 -4.42
C ASN A 392 -4.91 -3.01 -5.11
N ALA A 393 -5.94 -3.36 -4.33
CA ALA A 393 -7.28 -3.66 -4.85
C ALA A 393 -8.01 -2.43 -5.41
N ALA A 394 -7.84 -1.25 -4.81
CA ALA A 394 -8.43 0.00 -5.29
C ALA A 394 -7.88 0.39 -6.67
N LEU A 395 -6.56 0.27 -6.86
CA LEU A 395 -5.91 0.49 -8.15
C LEU A 395 -6.31 -0.59 -9.17
N LEU A 396 -6.27 -1.87 -8.78
CA LEU A 396 -6.68 -2.99 -9.64
C LEU A 396 -8.12 -2.85 -10.11
N SER A 397 -9.05 -2.52 -9.21
CA SER A 397 -10.45 -2.26 -9.55
C SER A 397 -10.59 -1.07 -10.49
N THR A 398 -9.85 0.02 -10.27
CA THR A 398 -9.87 1.21 -11.15
C THR A 398 -9.38 0.87 -12.55
N LEU A 399 -8.28 0.11 -12.68
CA LEU A 399 -7.75 -0.36 -13.96
C LEU A 399 -8.76 -1.27 -14.68
N LEU A 400 -9.35 -2.24 -13.99
CA LEU A 400 -10.36 -3.13 -14.58
C LEU A 400 -11.61 -2.37 -15.03
N LEU A 401 -12.07 -1.37 -14.28
CA LEU A 401 -13.21 -0.54 -14.67
C LEU A 401 -12.90 0.33 -15.90
N LEU A 402 -11.72 0.96 -15.95
CA LEU A 402 -11.27 1.69 -17.15
C LEU A 402 -11.16 0.76 -18.37
N ARG A 403 -10.67 -0.48 -18.18
CA ARG A 403 -10.65 -1.51 -19.23
C ARG A 403 -12.05 -1.89 -19.69
N ALA A 404 -13.03 -1.98 -18.79
CA ALA A 404 -14.41 -2.28 -19.15
C ALA A 404 -15.04 -1.17 -20.01
N GLU A 405 -14.86 0.09 -19.65
CA GLU A 405 -15.35 1.22 -20.47
C GLU A 405 -14.62 1.31 -21.82
N ALA A 406 -13.32 1.04 -21.85
CA ALA A 406 -12.54 0.96 -23.07
C ALA A 406 -12.97 -0.19 -24.00
N LEU A 407 -13.37 -1.34 -23.44
CA LEU A 407 -13.94 -2.48 -24.20
C LEU A 407 -15.31 -2.14 -24.81
N ASP A 408 -16.16 -1.42 -24.08
CA ASP A 408 -17.44 -0.93 -24.62
C ASP A 408 -17.22 0.02 -25.82
N LEU A 409 -16.23 0.93 -25.72
CA LEU A 409 -15.86 1.86 -26.81
C LEU A 409 -15.35 1.17 -28.08
N VAL A 410 -14.77 -0.03 -27.99
CA VAL A 410 -14.32 -0.83 -29.15
C VAL A 410 -15.30 -1.95 -29.53
N ASN A 411 -16.58 -1.80 -29.16
CA ASN A 411 -17.67 -2.72 -29.48
C ASN A 411 -17.46 -4.17 -28.96
N ARG A 412 -16.92 -4.32 -27.75
CA ARG A 412 -16.70 -5.61 -27.06
C ARG A 412 -17.51 -5.72 -25.75
N PRO A 413 -18.84 -5.53 -25.76
CA PRO A 413 -19.65 -5.37 -24.54
C PRO A 413 -19.71 -6.63 -23.66
N ALA A 414 -19.64 -7.83 -24.25
CA ALA A 414 -19.62 -9.08 -23.48
C ALA A 414 -18.37 -9.21 -22.61
N GLU A 415 -17.20 -8.83 -23.16
CA GLU A 415 -15.95 -8.79 -22.40
C GLU A 415 -15.94 -7.64 -21.39
N ALA A 416 -16.47 -6.46 -21.77
CA ALA A 416 -16.61 -5.33 -20.87
C ALA A 416 -17.41 -5.72 -19.61
N GLN A 417 -18.53 -6.42 -19.78
CA GLN A 417 -19.36 -6.88 -18.67
C GLN A 417 -18.67 -7.91 -17.78
N ALA A 418 -17.93 -8.86 -18.37
CA ALA A 418 -17.15 -9.83 -17.60
C ALA A 418 -16.04 -9.15 -16.76
N VAL A 419 -15.28 -8.22 -17.36
CA VAL A 419 -14.23 -7.44 -16.68
C VAL A 419 -14.83 -6.54 -15.59
N ARG A 420 -15.96 -5.88 -15.88
CA ARG A 420 -16.70 -5.06 -14.91
C ARG A 420 -17.10 -5.89 -13.69
N LEU A 421 -17.68 -7.07 -13.89
CA LEU A 421 -18.03 -7.98 -12.80
C LEU A 421 -16.81 -8.43 -11.98
N ASP A 422 -15.69 -8.79 -12.62
CA ASP A 422 -14.47 -9.19 -11.91
C ASP A 422 -13.93 -8.07 -10.99
N SER A 423 -14.03 -6.82 -11.46
CA SER A 423 -13.57 -5.64 -10.72
C SER A 423 -14.32 -5.41 -9.40
N LEU A 424 -15.62 -5.77 -9.31
CA LEU A 424 -16.47 -5.43 -8.17
C LEU A 424 -16.02 -6.08 -6.87
N GLY A 425 -15.55 -7.33 -6.91
CA GLY A 425 -15.04 -8.03 -5.73
C GLY A 425 -13.78 -7.34 -5.16
N TRP A 426 -12.95 -6.76 -6.04
CA TRP A 426 -11.79 -5.94 -5.64
C TRP A 426 -12.22 -4.54 -5.20
N ALA A 427 -13.24 -3.96 -5.84
CA ALA A 427 -13.81 -2.67 -5.46
C ALA A 427 -14.27 -2.66 -4.00
N ARG A 428 -14.92 -3.74 -3.53
CA ARG A 428 -15.36 -3.87 -2.13
C ARG A 428 -14.20 -3.94 -1.15
N TYR A 429 -13.06 -4.53 -1.53
CA TYR A 429 -11.85 -4.52 -0.69
C TYR A 429 -11.17 -3.14 -0.70
N GLY A 430 -11.01 -2.53 -1.88
CA GLY A 430 -10.32 -1.24 -2.06
C GLY A 430 -11.10 -0.03 -1.53
N PHE A 431 -12.39 0.08 -1.84
CA PHE A 431 -13.25 1.22 -1.50
C PHE A 431 -14.22 0.93 -0.34
N GLY A 432 -14.31 -0.32 0.12
CA GLY A 432 -15.12 -0.72 1.28
C GLY A 432 -16.61 -0.80 0.95
N SER A 433 -17.36 0.19 1.42
CA SER A 433 -18.83 0.18 1.40
C SER A 433 -19.44 0.07 0.00
N ASP A 434 -20.59 -0.60 -0.09
CA ASP A 434 -21.34 -0.77 -1.35
C ASP A 434 -21.71 0.59 -2.00
N TRP A 435 -21.92 1.66 -1.21
CA TRP A 435 -22.16 3.00 -1.75
C TRP A 435 -20.91 3.60 -2.40
N ALA A 436 -19.72 3.39 -1.81
CA ALA A 436 -18.45 3.89 -2.34
C ALA A 436 -18.06 3.15 -3.62
N VAL A 437 -18.27 1.82 -3.66
CA VAL A 437 -18.14 1.02 -4.88
C VAL A 437 -19.07 1.55 -5.99
N ARG A 438 -20.36 1.76 -5.68
CA ARG A 438 -21.33 2.31 -6.65
C ARG A 438 -20.99 3.75 -7.09
N ALA A 439 -20.43 4.57 -6.20
CA ALA A 439 -19.93 5.90 -6.56
C ALA A 439 -18.77 5.81 -7.55
N LYS A 440 -17.78 4.93 -7.30
CA LYS A 440 -16.62 4.75 -8.19
C LYS A 440 -17.00 4.15 -9.55
N LEU A 441 -17.98 3.25 -9.58
CA LEU A 441 -18.57 2.74 -10.82
C LEU A 441 -19.16 3.87 -11.67
N ARG A 442 -19.99 4.73 -11.08
CA ARG A 442 -20.59 5.88 -11.79
C ARG A 442 -19.54 6.88 -12.24
N GLU A 443 -18.56 7.19 -11.40
CA GLU A 443 -17.45 8.10 -11.73
C GLU A 443 -16.74 7.64 -13.00
N ILE A 444 -16.36 6.35 -13.09
CA ILE A 444 -15.66 5.81 -14.26
C ILE A 444 -16.59 5.63 -15.46
N ALA A 445 -17.83 5.18 -15.27
CA ALA A 445 -18.80 5.04 -16.35
C ALA A 445 -19.17 6.39 -17.00
N SER A 446 -19.21 7.48 -16.23
CA SER A 446 -19.45 8.84 -16.73
C SER A 446 -18.31 9.41 -17.59
N LEU A 447 -17.16 8.72 -17.66
CA LEU A 447 -16.12 9.03 -18.63
C LEU A 447 -16.45 8.49 -20.03
N ASN A 448 -17.33 7.49 -20.16
CA ASN A 448 -17.60 6.85 -21.44
C ASN A 448 -18.64 7.66 -22.23
N PRO A 449 -18.30 8.27 -23.39
CA PRO A 449 -19.24 9.08 -24.17
C PRO A 449 -20.42 8.28 -24.76
N LEU A 450 -20.41 6.94 -24.70
CA LEU A 450 -21.56 6.10 -25.05
C LEU A 450 -22.61 5.99 -23.91
N LYS A 451 -22.32 6.51 -22.72
CA LYS A 451 -23.12 6.38 -21.49
C LYS A 451 -23.34 7.70 -20.74
N GLY A 452 -22.73 8.79 -21.22
CA GLY A 452 -22.77 10.14 -20.63
C GLY A 452 -23.93 10.98 -21.13
#